data_AF-A0A437LWQ9-F1
#
_entry.id   AF-A0A437LWQ9-F1
#
_cell.length_a   1.000
_cell.length_b   1.000
_cell.length_c   1.000
_cell.angle_alpha   90.00
_cell.angle_beta   90.00
_cell.angle_gamma   90.00
#
_symmetry.space_group_name_H-M   'P 1'
#
loop_
_entity.id
_entity.type
_entity.pdbx_description
1 polymer ?
#
loop_
_entity_poly.entity_id
_entity_poly.type
_entity_poly.pdbx_seq_one_letter_code
_entity_poly.pdbx_strand_id
1 'polypeptide(L)'
;MEDVLVPIVVIPVIFLGLPWLIFHYITQWKKNGSLTVEDERALDDLHEMARRMDDRLATLERILNAEDPTWRPRQSPDRTHGDDWRRDN
;
A
#
# COMPACT_ATOMS: atom_id res chain seq x y z
N MET A 1 -39.35 -25.61 32.32
CA MET A 1 -37.95 -25.45 32.78
C MET A 1 -37.08 -24.75 31.73
N GLU A 2 -37.47 -24.81 30.46
CA GLU A 2 -36.77 -24.22 29.31
C GLU A 2 -36.84 -22.69 29.30
N ASP A 3 -37.96 -22.12 29.76
CA ASP A 3 -38.22 -20.67 29.81
C ASP A 3 -37.28 -19.90 30.75
N VAL A 4 -36.65 -20.60 31.71
CA VAL A 4 -35.66 -20.02 32.63
C VAL A 4 -34.24 -20.22 32.11
N LEU A 5 -33.97 -21.33 31.42
CA LEU A 5 -32.64 -21.68 30.92
C LEU A 5 -32.22 -20.80 29.73
N VAL A 6 -33.14 -20.50 28.82
CA VAL A 6 -32.87 -19.69 27.61
C VAL A 6 -32.31 -18.30 27.94
N PRO A 7 -32.95 -17.45 28.77
CA PRO A 7 -32.42 -16.13 29.08
C PRO A 7 -31.08 -16.18 29.83
N ILE A 8 -30.86 -17.18 30.68
CA ILE A 8 -29.60 -17.36 31.43
C ILE A 8 -28.41 -17.58 30.47
N VAL A 9 -28.62 -18.25 29.34
CA VAL A 9 -27.58 -18.49 28.35
C VAL A 9 -27.47 -17.33 27.34
N VAL A 10 -28.60 -16.79 26.89
CA VAL A 10 -28.62 -15.78 25.82
C VAL A 10 -28.08 -14.43 26.27
N ILE A 11 -28.39 -14.00 27.50
CA ILE A 11 -27.93 -12.70 28.03
C ILE A 11 -26.39 -12.59 28.04
N PRO A 12 -25.63 -13.50 28.67
CA PRO A 12 -24.17 -13.40 28.65
C PRO A 12 -23.60 -13.57 27.24
N VAL A 13 -24.20 -14.38 26.37
CA VAL A 13 -23.73 -14.52 24.98
C VAL A 13 -23.84 -13.20 24.21
N ILE A 14 -24.91 -12.44 24.38
CA ILE A 14 -25.07 -11.13 23.74
C ILE A 14 -24.11 -10.12 24.39
N PHE A 15 -24.04 -10.08 25.72
CA PHE A 15 -23.21 -9.12 26.46
C PHE A 15 -21.70 -9.40 26.39
N LEU A 16 -21.27 -10.64 26.17
CA LEU A 16 -19.87 -10.97 25.91
C LEU A 16 -19.59 -10.97 24.41
N GLY A 17 -20.49 -11.50 23.59
CA GLY A 17 -20.31 -11.64 22.14
C GLY A 17 -20.23 -10.30 21.41
N LEU A 18 -21.12 -9.34 21.72
CA LEU A 18 -21.10 -8.01 21.07
C LEU A 18 -19.82 -7.23 21.41
N PRO A 19 -19.43 -7.03 22.70
CA PRO A 19 -18.18 -6.37 23.03
C PRO A 19 -16.95 -7.15 22.55
N TRP A 20 -16.99 -8.49 22.55
CA TRP A 20 -15.89 -9.30 22.01
C TRP A 20 -15.70 -9.10 20.52
N LEU A 21 -16.78 -9.02 19.75
CA LEU A 21 -16.74 -8.73 18.32
C LEU A 21 -16.10 -7.35 18.08
N ILE A 22 -16.55 -6.34 18.82
CA ILE A 22 -15.97 -4.99 18.77
C ILE A 22 -14.48 -5.03 19.11
N PHE A 23 -14.10 -5.69 20.21
CA PHE A 23 -12.71 -5.82 20.63
C PHE A 23 -11.84 -6.57 19.62
N HIS A 24 -12.39 -7.62 18.98
CA HIS A 24 -11.73 -8.37 17.93
C HIS A 24 -11.37 -7.47 16.75
N TYR A 25 -12.34 -6.68 16.27
CA TYR A 25 -12.10 -5.76 15.15
C TYR A 25 -11.18 -4.61 15.53
N ILE A 26 -11.25 -4.07 16.75
CA ILE A 26 -10.31 -3.04 17.23
C ILE A 26 -8.88 -3.62 17.30
N THR A 27 -8.72 -4.84 17.79
CA THR A 27 -7.41 -5.52 17.86
C THR A 27 -6.84 -5.77 16.47
N GLN A 28 -7.68 -6.15 15.50
CA GLN A 28 -7.28 -6.26 14.10
C GLN A 28 -6.97 -4.89 13.47
N TRP A 29 -7.70 -3.84 13.84
CA TRP A 29 -7.41 -2.48 13.41
C TRP A 29 -6.02 -2.01 13.87
N LYS A 30 -5.65 -2.33 15.11
CA LYS A 30 -4.31 -2.00 15.64
C LYS A 30 -3.21 -2.87 15.02
N LYS A 31 -3.51 -4.12 14.63
CA LYS A 31 -2.58 -4.97 13.87
C LYS A 31 -2.39 -4.49 12.43
N ASN A 32 -3.45 -4.04 11.76
CA ASN A 32 -3.39 -3.52 10.40
C ASN A 32 -2.89 -2.05 10.34
N GLY A 33 -2.97 -1.31 11.44
CA GLY A 33 -2.47 0.08 11.54
C GLY A 33 -0.95 0.22 11.64
N SER A 34 -0.20 -0.90 11.70
CA SER A 34 1.27 -0.91 11.70
C SER A 34 1.88 -0.74 10.31
N LEU A 35 1.06 -0.56 9.27
CA LEU A 35 1.53 -0.51 7.89
C LEU A 35 2.22 0.80 7.51
N THR A 36 2.12 1.91 8.26
CA THR A 36 2.78 3.15 7.81
C THR A 36 4.31 3.02 7.69
N VAL A 37 4.99 2.37 8.64
CA VAL A 37 6.46 2.22 8.59
C VAL A 37 6.89 1.11 7.64
N GLU A 38 6.07 0.07 7.51
CA GLU A 38 6.32 -1.04 6.57
C GLU A 38 6.11 -0.58 5.13
N ASP A 39 5.06 0.21 4.88
CA ASP A 39 4.73 0.80 3.59
C ASP A 39 5.78 1.85 3.19
N GLU A 40 6.24 2.69 4.12
CA GLU A 40 7.36 3.62 3.88
C GLU A 40 8.62 2.87 3.44
N ARG A 41 8.98 1.77 4.11
CA ARG A 41 10.11 0.93 3.71
C ARG A 41 9.90 0.25 2.36
N ALA A 42 8.68 -0.22 2.09
CA ALA A 42 8.35 -0.82 0.80
C ALA A 42 8.47 0.21 -0.34
N LEU A 43 8.04 1.45 -0.11
CA LEU A 43 8.20 2.55 -1.06
C LEU A 43 9.67 2.91 -1.27
N ASP A 44 10.49 2.95 -0.22
CA ASP A 44 11.93 3.19 -0.33
C ASP A 44 12.64 2.09 -1.13
N ASP A 45 12.31 0.81 -0.89
CA ASP A 45 12.89 -0.32 -1.62
C ASP A 45 12.49 -0.31 -3.11
N LEU A 46 11.21 -0.02 -3.40
CA LEU A 46 10.75 0.18 -4.77
C LEU A 46 11.45 1.35 -5.46
N HIS A 47 11.69 2.44 -4.73
CA HIS A 47 12.40 3.60 -5.24
C HIS A 47 13.88 3.26 -5.54
N GLU A 48 14.55 2.53 -4.66
CA GLU A 48 15.92 2.07 -4.90
C GLU A 48 15.99 1.10 -6.10
N MET A 49 15.03 0.20 -6.23
CA MET A 49 14.93 -0.70 -7.38
C MET A 49 14.74 0.07 -8.69
N ALA A 50 13.87 1.09 -8.69
CA ALA A 50 13.65 1.94 -9.85
C ALA A 50 14.94 2.67 -10.28
N ARG A 51 15.68 3.26 -9.33
CA ARG A 51 16.97 3.91 -9.64
C ARG A 51 17.99 2.95 -10.26
N ARG A 52 18.08 1.72 -9.74
CA ARG A 52 18.97 0.68 -10.32
C ARG A 52 18.54 0.25 -11.72
N MET A 53 17.23 0.25 -12.02
CA MET A 53 16.74 -0.03 -13.37
C MET A 53 17.12 1.08 -14.34
N ASP A 54 17.01 2.35 -13.92
CA ASP A 54 17.44 3.51 -14.72
C ASP A 54 18.95 3.46 -15.03
N ASP A 55 19.79 3.12 -14.05
CA ASP A 55 21.25 2.98 -14.26
C ASP A 55 21.59 1.91 -15.32
N ARG A 56 20.83 0.81 -15.33
CA ARG A 56 20.99 -0.26 -16.33
C ARG A 56 20.43 0.16 -17.68
N LEU A 57 19.31 0.88 -17.71
CA LEU A 57 18.75 1.46 -18.92
C LEU A 57 19.76 2.37 -19.62
N ALA A 58 20.53 3.20 -18.88
CA ALA A 58 21.59 4.00 -19.48
C ALA A 58 22.66 3.14 -20.20
N THR A 59 22.97 1.97 -19.65
CA THR A 59 23.88 1.03 -20.31
C THR A 59 23.24 0.39 -21.55
N LEU A 60 21.96 0.05 -21.47
CA LEU A 60 21.20 -0.47 -22.61
C LEU A 60 21.04 0.57 -23.72
N GLU A 61 20.83 1.85 -23.39
CA GLU A 61 20.79 2.95 -24.35
C GLU A 61 22.12 3.10 -25.09
N ARG A 62 23.25 2.93 -24.39
CA ARG A 62 24.57 2.95 -25.02
C ARG A 62 24.77 1.79 -25.99
N ILE A 63 24.33 0.59 -25.63
CA ILE A 63 24.43 -0.60 -26.49
C ILE A 63 23.49 -0.46 -27.68
N LEU A 64 22.24 -0.06 -27.45
CA LEU A 64 21.23 0.10 -28.47
C LEU A 64 21.60 1.19 -29.49
N ASN A 65 22.19 2.30 -29.04
CA ASN A 65 22.74 3.32 -29.96
C ASN A 65 23.92 2.80 -30.79
N ALA A 66 24.66 1.80 -30.31
CA ALA A 66 25.74 1.16 -31.07
C ALA A 66 25.19 0.16 -32.11
N GLU A 67 24.03 -0.45 -31.86
CA GLU A 67 23.38 -1.41 -32.76
C GLU A 67 22.43 -0.76 -33.78
N ASP A 68 21.68 0.27 -33.40
CA ASP A 68 20.76 1.02 -34.26
C ASP A 68 20.86 2.54 -34.00
N PRO A 69 21.58 3.30 -34.86
CA PRO A 69 21.76 4.75 -34.69
C PRO A 69 20.49 5.59 -34.83
N THR A 70 19.39 4.99 -35.30
CA THR A 70 18.12 5.69 -35.56
C THR A 70 17.09 5.49 -34.45
N TRP A 71 17.41 4.66 -33.45
CA TRP A 71 16.51 4.38 -32.35
C TRP A 71 16.22 5.63 -31.51
N ARG A 72 14.94 5.90 -31.27
CA ARG A 72 14.48 6.94 -30.33
C ARG A 72 13.70 6.27 -29.20
N PRO A 73 14.15 6.41 -27.93
CA PRO A 73 13.35 5.97 -26.80
C PRO A 73 11.99 6.66 -26.82
N ARG A 74 10.90 5.90 -26.63
CA ARG A 74 9.59 6.50 -26.34
C ARG A 74 9.72 7.17 -24.99
N GLN A 75 9.86 8.49 -24.98
CA GLN A 75 9.85 9.28 -23.76
C GLN A 75 8.55 8.92 -23.02
N SER A 76 8.68 8.25 -21.88
CA SER A 76 7.59 8.11 -20.92
C SER A 76 7.15 9.54 -20.60
N PRO A 77 5.85 9.86 -20.63
CA PRO A 77 5.37 11.21 -20.40
C PRO A 77 5.98 11.73 -19.09
N ASP A 78 6.73 12.82 -19.25
CA ASP A 78 7.41 13.56 -18.22
C ASP A 78 6.49 13.73 -17.00
N ARG A 79 6.98 13.36 -15.82
CA ARG A 79 6.24 13.40 -14.54
C ARG A 79 6.15 14.83 -13.99
N THR A 80 6.04 15.84 -14.85
CA THR A 80 5.92 17.25 -14.47
C THR A 80 4.49 17.69 -14.14
N HIS A 81 3.52 16.78 -14.14
CA HIS A 81 2.11 17.10 -13.83
C HIS A 81 1.76 17.20 -12.32
N GLY A 82 2.77 17.23 -11.43
CA GLY A 82 2.54 17.18 -9.97
C GLY A 82 2.44 18.53 -9.24
N ASP A 83 2.89 19.62 -9.84
CA ASP A 83 3.18 20.86 -9.09
C ASP A 83 2.29 22.07 -9.44
N ASP A 84 1.33 21.93 -10.35
CA ASP A 84 0.50 23.07 -10.82
C ASP A 84 -0.54 23.53 -9.77
N TRP A 85 -0.97 22.67 -8.85
CA TRP A 85 -2.01 22.96 -7.86
C TRP A 85 -1.62 23.98 -6.77
N ARG A 86 -0.35 24.42 -6.73
CA ARG A 86 0.15 25.44 -5.77
C ARG A 86 0.20 26.85 -6.34
N ARG A 87 -0.14 27.07 -7.60
CA ARG A 87 0.02 28.38 -8.25
C ARG A 87 -1.20 29.30 -8.11
N ASP A 88 -2.34 28.75 -7.69
CA ASP A 88 -3.65 29.41 -7.74
C ASP A 88 -4.22 29.81 -6.36
N ASN A 89 -3.43 29.81 -5.29
CA ASN A 89 -3.80 30.31 -3.95
C ASN A 89 -2.75 31.26 -3.39
#